data_AF-A0A7J4UMQ9-F1
#
_entry.id   AF-A0A7J4UMQ9-F1
#
_cell.length_a   1.000
_cell.length_b   1.000
_cell.length_c   1.000
_cell.angle_alpha   90.00
_cell.angle_beta   90.00
_cell.angle_gamma   90.00
#
_symmetry.space_group_name_H-M   'P 1'
#
loop_
_entity.id
_entity.type
_entity.pdbx_description
1 polymer ?
#
loop_
_entity_poly.entity_id
_entity_poly.type
_entity_poly.pdbx_seq_one_letter_code
_entity_poly.pdbx_strand_id
1 'polypeptide(L)'
;MGKDSDIESISNSISKTILHEILIEYSNRPESYPHLKKEEVEYRGQSMKKINERRLNEDDKDIIRNKVIRKINNRLKSRYSDIHIPLESISKKVDESLFLFL
;
A
#
# COMPACT_ATOMS: atom_id res chain seq x y z
N MET A 1 11.94 18.79 -8.39
CA MET A 1 11.31 17.62 -7.74
C MET A 1 12.38 16.55 -7.62
N GLY A 2 12.70 16.13 -6.40
CA GLY A 2 13.84 15.24 -6.11
C GLY A 2 13.41 13.80 -5.79
N LYS A 3 14.38 12.90 -5.77
CA LYS A 3 14.22 11.46 -5.51
C LYS A 3 13.38 11.14 -4.27
N ASP A 4 13.57 11.87 -3.18
CA ASP A 4 12.80 11.66 -1.93
C ASP A 4 11.30 11.95 -2.09
N SER A 5 10.96 12.95 -2.90
CA SER A 5 9.57 13.29 -3.22
C SER A 5 8.91 12.18 -4.03
N ASP A 6 9.65 11.55 -4.93
CA ASP A 6 9.17 10.43 -5.74
C ASP A 6 8.97 9.19 -4.87
N ILE A 7 9.95 8.84 -4.04
CA ILE A 7 9.86 7.74 -3.06
C ILE A 7 8.64 7.93 -2.16
N GLU A 8 8.41 9.15 -1.66
CA GLU A 8 7.25 9.46 -0.83
C GLU A 8 5.92 9.33 -1.59
N SER A 9 5.87 9.81 -2.84
CA SER A 9 4.69 9.68 -3.71
C SER A 9 4.36 8.21 -4.01
N ILE A 10 5.37 7.40 -4.32
CA ILE A 10 5.24 5.97 -4.58
C ILE A 10 4.79 5.25 -3.31
N SER A 11 5.45 5.49 -2.18
CA SER A 11 5.08 4.91 -0.88
C SER A 11 3.63 5.24 -0.50
N ASN A 12 3.18 6.47 -0.75
CA ASN A 12 1.79 6.87 -0.51
C ASN A 12 0.80 6.14 -1.41
N SER A 13 1.17 5.93 -2.68
CA SER A 13 0.34 5.20 -3.64
C SER A 13 0.19 3.73 -3.24
N ILE A 14 1.31 3.04 -3.05
CA ILE A 14 1.34 1.61 -2.68
C ILE A 14 0.63 1.38 -1.33
N SER A 15 0.89 2.23 -0.32
CA SER A 15 0.22 2.09 0.98
C SER A 15 -1.30 2.28 0.91
N LYS A 16 -1.82 3.05 -0.05
CA LYS A 16 -3.27 3.15 -0.27
C LYS A 16 -3.81 1.87 -0.88
N THR A 17 -3.17 1.35 -1.93
CA THR A 17 -3.59 0.11 -2.59
C THR A 17 -3.67 -1.04 -1.58
N ILE A 18 -2.57 -1.31 -0.86
CA ILE A 18 -2.50 -2.41 0.10
C ILE A 18 -3.46 -2.21 1.27
N LEU A 19 -3.64 -0.97 1.74
CA LEU A 19 -4.63 -0.70 2.77
C LEU A 19 -6.04 -1.08 2.30
N HIS A 20 -6.40 -0.76 1.06
CA HIS A 20 -7.72 -1.12 0.53
C HIS A 20 -7.86 -2.63 0.36
N GLU A 21 -6.81 -3.34 -0.06
CA GLU A 21 -6.80 -4.81 -0.08
C GLU A 21 -7.03 -5.41 1.32
N ILE A 22 -6.34 -4.90 2.35
CA ILE A 22 -6.54 -5.31 3.73
C ILE A 22 -7.99 -5.01 4.17
N LEU A 23 -8.52 -3.84 3.84
CA LEU A 23 -9.90 -3.48 4.15
C LEU A 23 -10.88 -4.42 3.45
N ILE A 24 -10.63 -4.80 2.20
CA ILE A 24 -11.48 -5.72 1.45
C ILE A 24 -11.50 -7.12 2.09
N GLU A 25 -10.35 -7.60 2.56
CA GLU A 25 -10.21 -8.94 3.13
C GLU A 25 -10.67 -9.04 4.58
N TYR A 26 -10.47 -7.99 5.38
CA TYR A 26 -10.66 -8.03 6.84
C TYR A 26 -11.80 -7.14 7.35
N SER A 27 -12.45 -6.34 6.49
CA SER A 27 -13.61 -5.56 6.89
C SER A 27 -14.86 -6.44 6.99
N ASN A 28 -15.58 -6.31 8.09
CA ASN A 28 -16.90 -6.94 8.28
C ASN A 28 -18.05 -6.14 7.62
N ARG A 29 -17.74 -5.21 6.70
CA ARG A 29 -18.72 -4.33 6.04
C ARG A 29 -18.89 -4.69 4.57
N PRO A 30 -19.66 -5.73 4.23
CA PRO A 30 -19.85 -6.20 2.85
C PRO A 30 -20.45 -5.12 1.94
N GLU A 31 -21.24 -4.20 2.50
CA GLU A 31 -21.81 -3.05 1.77
C GLU A 31 -20.74 -2.10 1.22
N SER A 32 -19.56 -2.04 1.85
CA SER A 32 -18.44 -1.19 1.40
C SER A 32 -17.59 -1.86 0.33
N TYR A 33 -17.74 -3.19 0.13
CA TYR A 33 -16.89 -3.99 -0.77
C TYR A 33 -16.87 -3.46 -2.22
N PRO A 34 -17.99 -3.13 -2.87
CA PRO A 34 -17.97 -2.65 -4.26
C PRO A 34 -17.20 -1.34 -4.41
N HIS A 35 -17.31 -0.45 -3.43
CA HIS A 35 -16.60 0.83 -3.42
C HIS A 35 -15.10 0.62 -3.21
N LEU A 36 -14.73 -0.13 -2.18
CA LEU A 36 -13.33 -0.42 -1.86
C LEU A 36 -12.62 -1.13 -3.01
N LYS A 37 -13.29 -2.06 -3.69
CA LYS A 37 -12.73 -2.79 -4.83
C LYS A 37 -12.48 -1.88 -6.04
N LYS A 38 -13.39 -0.93 -6.30
CA LYS A 38 -13.19 0.05 -7.36
C LYS A 38 -12.00 0.95 -7.07
N GLU A 39 -11.88 1.42 -5.82
CA GLU A 39 -10.75 2.24 -5.38
C GLU A 39 -9.42 1.47 -5.43
N GLU A 40 -9.40 0.20 -5.03
CA GLU A 40 -8.21 -0.66 -5.11
C GLU A 40 -7.66 -0.74 -6.53
N VAL A 41 -8.52 -1.03 -7.52
CA VAL A 41 -8.11 -1.10 -8.94
C VAL A 41 -7.53 0.23 -9.43
N GLU A 42 -8.15 1.35 -9.05
CA GLU A 42 -7.68 2.67 -9.44
C GLU A 42 -6.31 2.99 -8.81
N TYR A 43 -6.16 2.75 -7.50
CA TYR A 43 -4.90 2.97 -6.80
C TYR A 43 -3.78 2.06 -7.28
N ARG A 44 -4.10 0.80 -7.63
CA ARG A 44 -3.16 -0.14 -8.25
C ARG A 44 -2.64 0.40 -9.58
N GLY A 45 -3.54 0.82 -10.48
CA GLY A 45 -3.15 1.39 -11.78
C GLY A 45 -2.29 2.65 -11.65
N GLN A 46 -2.64 3.55 -10.72
CA GLN A 46 -1.84 4.75 -10.44
C GLN A 46 -0.46 4.42 -9.87
N SER A 47 -0.38 3.40 -9.01
CA SER A 47 0.89 2.97 -8.40
C SER A 47 1.84 2.39 -9.44
N MET A 48 1.35 1.49 -10.31
CA MET A 48 2.14 0.91 -11.40
C MET A 48 2.69 1.97 -12.34
N LYS A 49 1.86 2.97 -12.71
CA LYS A 49 2.30 4.06 -13.59
C LYS A 49 3.47 4.85 -12.99
N LYS A 50 3.35 5.24 -11.72
CA LYS A 50 4.40 6.00 -11.02
C LYS A 50 5.70 5.23 -10.86
N ILE A 51 5.60 3.92 -10.67
CA ILE A 51 6.76 3.04 -10.51
C ILE A 51 7.48 2.87 -11.85
N ASN A 52 6.74 2.57 -12.93
CA ASN A 52 7.31 2.39 -14.27
C ASN A 52 8.02 3.64 -14.81
N GLU A 53 7.61 4.83 -14.36
CA GLU A 53 8.25 6.10 -14.73
C GLU A 53 9.60 6.33 -14.01
N ARG A 54 9.99 5.48 -13.06
CA ARG A 54 11.17 5.66 -12.21
C ARG A 54 12.11 4.44 -12.24
N ARG A 55 13.42 4.71 -12.24
CA ARG A 55 14.46 3.68 -12.07
C ARG A 55 14.77 3.56 -10.58
N LEU A 56 14.13 2.62 -9.90
CA LEU A 56 14.33 2.34 -8.49
C LEU A 56 15.45 1.31 -8.33
N ASN A 57 16.43 1.60 -7.47
CA ASN A 57 17.43 0.62 -7.06
C ASN A 57 16.94 -0.16 -5.82
N GLU A 58 17.68 -1.18 -5.41
CA GLU A 58 17.30 -2.01 -4.26
C GLU A 58 17.17 -1.20 -2.95
N ASP A 59 18.05 -0.21 -2.72
CA ASP A 59 17.95 0.68 -1.56
C ASP A 59 16.63 1.47 -1.56
N ASP A 60 16.18 1.94 -2.72
CA ASP A 60 14.92 2.66 -2.88
C ASP A 60 13.73 1.74 -2.57
N LYS A 61 13.80 0.48 -3.01
CA LYS A 61 12.76 -0.52 -2.74
C LYS A 61 12.66 -0.76 -1.23
N ASP A 62 13.78 -0.87 -0.52
CA ASP A 62 13.80 -1.02 0.94
C ASP A 62 13.26 0.21 1.69
N ILE A 63 13.60 1.42 1.24
CA ILE A 63 13.04 2.64 1.80
C ILE A 63 11.52 2.69 1.60
N ILE A 64 11.05 2.36 0.40
CA ILE A 64 9.61 2.31 0.06
C ILE A 64 8.92 1.28 0.95
N ARG A 65 9.46 0.06 1.07
CA ARG A 65 8.92 -1.01 1.92
C ARG A 65 8.69 -0.56 3.35
N ASN A 66 9.73 -0.02 3.98
CA ASN A 66 9.65 0.46 5.36
C ASN A 66 8.64 1.60 5.53
N LYS A 67 8.58 2.53 4.57
CA LYS A 67 7.59 3.62 4.57
C LYS A 67 6.16 3.11 4.42
N VAL A 68 5.94 2.16 3.53
CA VAL A 68 4.62 1.56 3.27
C VAL A 68 4.11 0.85 4.51
N ILE A 69 4.91 -0.04 5.12
CA ILE A 69 4.54 -0.76 6.36
C ILE A 69 4.17 0.24 7.46
N ARG A 70 5.00 1.26 7.69
CA ARG A 70 4.74 2.29 8.71
C ARG A 70 3.44 3.03 8.45
N LYS A 71 3.16 3.40 7.20
CA LYS A 71 1.93 4.11 6.82
C LYS A 71 0.69 3.26 7.01
N ILE A 72 0.72 1.99 6.60
CA ILE A 72 -0.40 1.05 6.77
C ILE A 72 -0.69 0.87 8.26
N ASN A 73 0.33 0.55 9.05
CA ASN A 73 0.19 0.33 10.49
C ASN A 73 -0.40 1.57 11.20
N ASN A 74 0.11 2.76 10.88
CA ASN A 74 -0.42 4.01 11.45
C ASN A 74 -1.88 4.26 11.06
N ARG A 75 -2.28 3.94 9.82
CA ARG A 75 -3.66 4.12 9.35
C ARG A 75 -4.62 3.11 9.97
N LEU A 76 -4.22 1.85 10.08
CA LEU A 76 -5.01 0.83 10.76
C LEU A 76 -5.25 1.21 12.21
N LYS A 77 -4.20 1.58 12.96
CA LYS A 77 -4.32 2.00 14.36
C LYS A 77 -5.17 3.25 14.57
N SER A 78 -5.15 4.21 13.63
CA SER A 78 -5.83 5.50 13.80
C SER A 78 -7.25 5.54 13.26
N ARG A 79 -7.58 4.76 12.21
CA ARG A 79 -8.86 4.85 11.50
C ARG A 79 -9.65 3.55 11.44
N TYR A 80 -9.00 2.42 11.66
CA TYR A 80 -9.58 1.08 11.51
C TYR A 80 -9.19 0.19 12.70
N SER A 81 -9.48 0.67 13.90
CA SER A 81 -9.12 -0.04 15.15
C SER A 81 -9.87 -1.35 15.33
N ASP A 82 -10.94 -1.56 14.56
CA ASP A 82 -11.72 -2.79 14.46
C ASP A 82 -11.03 -3.89 13.63
N ILE A 83 -9.98 -3.54 12.88
CA ILE A 83 -9.22 -4.49 12.06
C ILE A 83 -8.00 -4.99 12.83
N HIS A 84 -8.06 -6.27 13.19
CA HIS A 84 -6.96 -6.96 13.86
C HIS A 84 -6.19 -7.82 12.86
N ILE A 85 -5.03 -7.32 12.44
CA ILE A 85 -4.10 -8.04 11.55
C ILE A 85 -2.68 -8.03 12.15
N PRO A 86 -1.98 -9.18 12.20
CA PRO A 86 -0.59 -9.22 12.64
C PRO A 86 0.32 -8.40 11.73
N LEU A 87 1.36 -7.77 12.30
CA LEU A 87 2.34 -6.99 11.54
C LEU A 87 3.07 -7.84 10.50
N GLU A 88 3.28 -9.13 10.78
CA GLU A 88 3.88 -10.08 9.85
C GLU A 88 3.01 -10.27 8.60
N SER A 89 1.69 -10.37 8.75
CA SER A 89 0.75 -10.44 7.63
C SER A 89 0.76 -9.15 6.79
N ILE A 90 0.85 -7.98 7.43
CA ILE A 90 1.03 -6.70 6.73
C ILE A 90 2.33 -6.73 5.93
N SER A 91 3.43 -7.14 6.55
CA SER A 91 4.76 -7.16 5.92
C SER A 91 4.77 -8.09 4.72
N LYS A 92 4.20 -9.29 4.85
CA LYS A 92 4.06 -10.25 3.75
C LYS A 92 3.25 -9.69 2.58
N LYS A 93 2.12 -9.02 2.84
CA LYS A 93 1.33 -8.36 1.79
C LYS A 93 2.09 -7.25 1.09
N VAL A 94 2.88 -6.49 1.84
CA VAL A 94 3.76 -5.45 1.29
C VAL A 94 4.80 -6.08 0.37
N ASP A 95 5.42 -7.17 0.79
CA ASP A 95 6.44 -7.84 -0.01
C ASP A 95 5.87 -8.42 -1.30
N GLU A 96 4.72 -9.09 -1.22
CA GLU A 96 4.00 -9.62 -2.39
C GLU A 96 3.61 -8.51 -3.36
N SER A 97 3.09 -7.39 -2.84
CA SER A 97 2.73 -6.23 -3.66
C SER A 97 3.95 -5.58 -4.31
N LEU A 98 5.04 -5.40 -3.56
CA LEU A 98 6.27 -4.83 -4.10
C LEU A 98 6.87 -5.74 -5.16
N PHE A 99 6.89 -7.07 -4.98
CA PHE A 99 7.33 -8.02 -6.00
C PHE A 99 6.50 -7.94 -7.29
N LEU A 100 5.20 -7.67 -7.18
CA LEU A 100 4.33 -7.50 -8.36
C LEU A 100 4.54 -6.15 -9.05
N PHE A 101 5.03 -5.13 -8.33
CA PHE A 101 5.17 -3.78 -8.84
C PHE A 101 6.60 -3.39 -9.24
N LEU A 102 7.64 -4.03 -8.69
CA LEU A 102 9.06 -3.60 -8.72
C LEU A 102 10.02 -4.75 -9.08
#